data_AF-A0A261BF00-F1
#
_entry.id   AF-A0A261BF00-F1
#
_cell.length_a   1.000
_cell.length_b   1.000
_cell.length_c   1.000
_cell.angle_alpha   90.00
_cell.angle_beta   90.00
_cell.angle_gamma   90.00
#
_symmetry.space_group_name_H-M   'P 1'
#
loop_
_entity.id
_entity.type
_entity.pdbx_description
1 polymer ?
#
loop_
_entity_poly.entity_id
_entity_poly.type
_entity_poly.pdbx_seq_one_letter_code
_entity_poly.pdbx_strand_id
1 'polypeptide(L)'
;MNPIRPPYHFPFFPISIFFIIFCIFSPNVYSTDPPEKADENFRFRFTLSYYQLGFLAILFIVGLPRVVIEFKKDDGGERLFKCRNRLTAIIVFVFYYILMEVFMTFWFPPDSQIKCYLSQCGQFILTLLTSLYLMGIANTCAIFYNWLIIPTTIIDGAMCYLLSLYAIPEYLGAYQFWIITFSICLLDLWYIWSRGLLDSPFYSLPKMYERGEIDYLPTIPRPLFT
;
A
#
# COMPACT_ATOMS: atom_id res chain seq x y z
N MET A 1 -24.46 -22.95 -1.70
CA MET A 1 -25.10 -21.63 -1.89
C MET A 1 -24.02 -20.65 -2.29
N ASN A 2 -24.01 -20.18 -3.53
CA ASN A 2 -23.09 -19.12 -3.94
C ASN A 2 -23.49 -17.85 -3.17
N PRO A 3 -22.58 -17.23 -2.39
CA PRO A 3 -22.89 -15.95 -1.79
C PRO A 3 -23.16 -14.97 -2.93
N ILE A 4 -24.36 -14.40 -2.92
CA ILE A 4 -24.78 -13.33 -3.82
C ILE A 4 -23.75 -12.21 -3.64
N ARG A 5 -22.83 -12.06 -4.60
CA ARG A 5 -21.86 -10.97 -4.58
C ARG A 5 -22.65 -9.69 -4.87
N PRO A 6 -22.58 -8.65 -4.01
CA PRO A 6 -23.24 -7.40 -4.32
C PRO A 6 -22.71 -6.84 -5.65
N PRO A 7 -23.57 -6.19 -6.46
CA PRO A 7 -23.26 -5.84 -7.86
C PRO A 7 -22.21 -4.74 -8.05
N TYR A 8 -21.72 -4.14 -6.96
CA TYR A 8 -20.77 -3.04 -6.97
C TYR A 8 -19.42 -3.49 -6.42
N HIS A 9 -18.69 -4.24 -7.23
CA HIS A 9 -17.29 -4.53 -6.97
C HIS A 9 -16.42 -3.94 -8.06
N PHE A 10 -15.54 -3.02 -7.66
CA PHE A 10 -14.51 -2.51 -8.55
C PHE A 10 -13.23 -3.30 -8.29
N PRO A 11 -12.76 -4.13 -9.24
CA PRO A 11 -11.48 -4.79 -9.09
C PRO A 11 -10.39 -3.72 -9.12
N PHE A 12 -9.69 -3.57 -8.00
CA PHE A 12 -8.57 -2.65 -7.91
C PHE A 12 -7.37 -3.38 -7.31
N PHE A 13 -6.16 -2.92 -7.63
CA PHE A 13 -5.00 -3.40 -6.89
C PHE A 13 -5.17 -3.06 -5.40
N PRO A 14 -4.57 -3.82 -4.47
CA PRO A 14 -4.66 -3.51 -3.05
C PRO A 14 -4.19 -2.06 -2.80
N ILE A 15 -5.11 -1.17 -2.41
CA ILE A 15 -4.88 0.26 -2.28
C ILE A 15 -3.76 0.54 -1.27
N SER A 16 -3.62 -0.31 -0.25
CA SER A 16 -2.52 -0.22 0.73
C SER A 16 -1.14 -0.23 0.07
N ILE A 17 -0.96 -0.91 -1.08
CA ILE A 17 0.31 -0.92 -1.81
C ILE A 17 0.72 0.49 -2.25
N PHE A 18 -0.22 1.32 -2.70
CA PHE A 18 0.08 2.69 -3.10
C PHE A 18 0.59 3.52 -1.91
N PHE A 19 -0.09 3.40 -0.76
CA PHE A 19 0.33 4.08 0.46
C PHE A 19 1.66 3.55 0.97
N ILE A 20 1.92 2.25 0.90
CA ILE A 20 3.21 1.65 1.27
C ILE A 20 4.35 2.20 0.41
N ILE A 21 4.14 2.34 -0.91
CA ILE A 21 5.13 2.96 -1.80
C ILE A 21 5.34 4.42 -1.40
N PHE A 22 4.28 5.14 -1.07
CA PHE A 22 4.40 6.52 -0.62
C PHE A 22 5.14 6.63 0.73
N CYS A 23 5.01 5.67 1.66
CA CYS A 23 5.80 5.63 2.89
C CYS A 23 7.31 5.60 2.61
N ILE A 24 7.74 4.89 1.55
CA ILE A 24 9.16 4.81 1.15
C ILE A 24 9.67 6.16 0.65
N PHE A 25 8.84 6.90 -0.08
CA PHE A 25 9.21 8.17 -0.70
C PHE A 25 8.78 9.40 0.08
N SER A 26 8.16 9.21 1.25
CA SER A 26 7.83 10.31 2.13
C SER A 26 9.12 10.97 2.59
N PRO A 27 9.27 12.31 2.44
CA PRO A 27 10.41 13.04 2.98
C PRO A 27 10.56 12.73 4.46
N ASN A 28 11.78 12.45 4.89
CA ASN A 28 12.05 12.21 6.29
C ASN A 28 11.98 13.57 7.01
N VAL A 29 10.91 13.79 7.76
CA VAL A 29 10.63 15.04 8.48
C VAL A 29 11.67 15.32 9.58
N TYR A 30 12.52 14.34 9.90
CA TYR A 30 13.63 14.47 10.86
C TYR A 30 15.01 14.67 10.18
N SER A 31 15.07 14.74 8.85
CA SER A 31 16.33 15.01 8.14
C SER A 31 16.61 16.52 8.13
N THR A 32 17.84 16.89 8.48
CA THR A 32 18.34 18.27 8.34
C THR A 32 18.85 18.60 6.92
N ASP A 33 18.84 17.64 5.99
CA ASP A 33 19.33 17.83 4.61
C ASP A 33 18.39 17.27 3.52
N PRO A 34 18.04 18.06 2.48
CA PRO A 34 18.33 19.50 2.40
C PRO A 34 17.52 20.25 3.46
N PRO A 35 18.02 21.39 3.96
CA PRO A 35 17.45 22.08 5.10
C PRO A 35 16.15 22.76 4.67
N GLU A 36 15.03 22.29 5.21
CA GLU A 36 13.96 23.20 5.54
C GLU A 36 13.84 23.15 7.07
N LYS A 37 14.45 24.13 7.76
CA LYS A 37 13.60 24.89 8.68
C LYS A 37 12.36 25.17 7.87
N ALA A 38 11.21 24.62 8.25
CA ALA A 38 9.93 24.80 7.61
C ALA A 38 9.86 26.21 7.01
N ASP A 39 10.23 26.35 5.74
CA ASP A 39 10.24 27.65 5.09
C ASP A 39 8.75 27.93 4.89
N GLU A 40 8.31 29.14 5.24
CA GLU A 40 6.89 29.51 5.42
C GLU A 40 6.01 29.27 4.17
N ASN A 41 6.62 28.84 3.07
CA ASN A 41 5.98 28.38 1.86
C ASN A 41 6.08 26.87 1.74
N PHE A 42 5.05 26.17 2.23
CA PHE A 42 4.69 24.76 1.98
C PHE A 42 4.78 24.38 0.48
N ARG A 43 5.97 24.33 -0.08
CA ARG A 43 6.23 23.73 -1.38
C ARG A 43 6.77 22.35 -1.06
N PHE A 44 5.93 21.32 -1.23
CA PHE A 44 6.38 19.95 -1.47
C PHE A 44 7.32 19.99 -2.69
N ARG A 45 8.57 20.38 -2.51
CA ARG A 45 9.61 20.12 -3.49
C ARG A 45 9.85 18.62 -3.37
N PHE A 46 9.39 17.86 -4.36
CA PHE A 46 9.81 16.49 -4.62
C PHE A 46 11.31 16.46 -4.97
N THR A 47 12.16 16.98 -4.09
CA THR A 47 13.61 16.81 -4.15
C THR A 47 13.86 15.50 -3.44
N LEU A 48 13.93 14.41 -4.22
CA LEU A 48 14.25 13.09 -3.67
C LEU A 48 15.61 13.19 -2.96
N SER A 49 15.64 12.83 -1.68
CA SER A 49 16.91 12.72 -0.94
C SER A 49 17.79 11.64 -1.56
N TYR A 50 19.10 11.68 -1.29
CA TYR A 50 20.03 10.63 -1.73
C TYR A 50 19.58 9.22 -1.32
N TYR A 51 18.97 9.08 -0.14
CA TYR A 51 18.40 7.83 0.34
C TYR A 51 17.22 7.37 -0.53
N GLN A 52 16.30 8.27 -0.83
CA GLN A 52 15.12 7.96 -1.67
C GLN A 52 15.51 7.62 -3.11
N LEU A 53 16.56 8.24 -3.66
CA LEU A 53 17.13 7.81 -4.95
C LEU A 53 17.70 6.39 -4.87
N GLY A 54 18.39 6.06 -3.77
CA GLY A 54 18.84 4.70 -3.50
C GLY A 54 17.68 3.69 -3.40
N PHE A 55 16.60 4.05 -2.71
CA PHE A 55 15.40 3.21 -2.61
C PHE A 55 14.73 3.01 -3.97
N LEU A 56 14.63 4.08 -4.77
CA LEU A 56 14.12 4.00 -6.14
C LEU A 56 14.95 3.04 -6.99
N ALA A 57 16.28 3.12 -6.91
CA ALA A 57 17.18 2.21 -7.63
C ALA A 57 16.96 0.74 -7.22
N ILE A 58 16.78 0.47 -5.92
CA ILE A 58 16.47 -0.89 -5.43
C ILE A 58 15.12 -1.36 -5.98
N LEU A 59 14.08 -0.52 -5.97
CA LEU A 59 12.77 -0.87 -6.53
C LEU A 59 12.86 -1.23 -8.02
N PHE A 60 13.66 -0.52 -8.80
CA PHE A 60 13.83 -0.84 -10.22
C PHE A 60 14.68 -2.09 -10.46
N ILE A 61 15.86 -2.17 -9.84
CA ILE A 61 16.83 -3.24 -10.09
C ILE A 61 16.33 -4.58 -9.56
N VAL A 62 15.70 -4.58 -8.38
CA VAL A 62 15.20 -5.81 -7.75
C VAL A 62 13.73 -6.06 -8.11
N GLY A 63 12.90 -5.01 -8.15
CA GLY A 63 11.46 -5.14 -8.34
C GLY A 63 11.05 -5.48 -9.77
N LEU A 64 11.62 -4.84 -10.80
CA LEU A 64 11.21 -5.13 -12.19
C LEU A 64 11.47 -6.59 -12.60
N PRO A 65 12.65 -7.19 -12.35
CA PRO A 65 12.86 -8.60 -12.65
C PRO A 65 11.88 -9.52 -11.92
N ARG A 66 11.52 -9.18 -10.67
CA ARG A 66 10.55 -9.95 -9.88
C ARG A 66 9.16 -9.91 -10.46
N VAL A 67 8.73 -8.75 -10.97
CA VAL A 67 7.45 -8.62 -11.69
C VAL A 67 7.45 -9.58 -12.90
N VAL A 68 8.48 -9.55 -13.74
CA VAL A 68 8.56 -10.42 -14.92
C VAL A 68 8.53 -11.91 -14.55
N ILE A 69 9.23 -12.31 -13.48
CA ILE A 69 9.22 -13.70 -12.99
C ILE A 69 7.81 -14.09 -12.53
N GLU A 70 7.13 -13.23 -11.78
CA GLU A 70 5.80 -13.54 -11.24
C GLU A 70 4.74 -13.61 -12.35
N PHE A 71 4.88 -12.82 -13.41
CA PHE A 71 4.01 -12.93 -14.60
C PHE A 71 4.16 -14.28 -15.31
N LYS A 72 5.37 -14.84 -15.35
CA LYS A 72 5.68 -16.10 -16.04
C LYS A 72 5.36 -17.34 -15.23
N LYS A 73 5.15 -17.22 -13.92
CA LYS A 73 4.79 -18.38 -13.09
C LYS A 73 3.34 -18.76 -13.34
N ASP A 74 3.15 -20.00 -13.77
CA ASP A 74 1.83 -20.60 -13.91
C ASP A 74 1.37 -21.26 -12.61
N ASP A 75 1.50 -20.53 -11.50
CA ASP A 75 1.11 -21.03 -10.19
C ASP A 75 -0.41 -20.83 -10.03
N GLY A 76 -1.16 -21.93 -9.86
CA GLY A 76 -2.61 -21.93 -9.64
C GLY A 76 -3.04 -21.26 -8.33
N GLY A 77 -4.15 -21.71 -7.72
CA GLY A 77 -4.72 -21.09 -6.51
C GLY A 77 -3.77 -20.99 -5.29
N GLU A 78 -2.71 -21.81 -5.22
CA GLU A 78 -1.69 -21.75 -4.17
C GLU A 78 -0.88 -20.43 -4.19
N ARG A 79 -0.76 -19.81 -5.38
CA ARG A 79 -0.12 -18.50 -5.56
C ARG A 79 -0.84 -17.42 -4.75
N LEU A 80 -2.17 -17.36 -4.85
CA LEU A 80 -2.99 -16.37 -4.14
C LEU A 80 -2.83 -16.51 -2.63
N PHE A 81 -2.77 -17.74 -2.11
CA PHE A 81 -2.52 -17.99 -0.70
C PHE A 81 -1.13 -17.49 -0.26
N LYS A 82 -0.07 -17.74 -1.05
CA LYS A 82 1.29 -17.22 -0.78
C LYS A 82 1.32 -15.70 -0.83
N CYS A 83 0.72 -15.08 -1.84
CA CYS A 83 0.59 -13.63 -1.97
C CYS A 83 -0.17 -13.02 -0.80
N ARG A 84 -1.24 -13.67 -0.33
CA ARG A 84 -2.05 -13.25 0.82
C ARG A 84 -1.22 -13.16 2.09
N ASN A 85 -0.45 -14.21 2.39
CA ASN A 85 0.38 -14.26 3.58
C ASN A 85 1.53 -13.23 3.52
N ARG A 86 2.15 -13.06 2.35
CA ARG A 86 3.19 -12.03 2.13
C ARG A 86 2.65 -10.63 2.29
N LEU A 87 1.51 -10.31 1.65
CA LEU A 87 0.88 -9.00 1.78
C LEU A 87 0.46 -8.72 3.23
N THR A 88 -0.09 -9.72 3.93
CA THR A 88 -0.40 -9.61 5.36
C THR A 88 0.84 -9.29 6.19
N ALA A 89 1.95 -10.01 5.98
CA ALA A 89 3.19 -9.76 6.71
C ALA A 89 3.74 -8.34 6.47
N ILE A 90 3.64 -7.84 5.23
CA ILE A 90 4.06 -6.48 4.88
C ILE A 90 3.16 -5.44 5.55
N ILE A 91 1.83 -5.63 5.50
CA ILE A 91 0.87 -4.75 6.18
C ILE A 91 1.13 -4.71 7.69
N VAL A 92 1.40 -5.86 8.31
CA VAL A 92 1.75 -5.93 9.74
C VAL A 92 3.05 -5.18 10.02
N PHE A 93 4.06 -5.30 9.16
CA PHE A 93 5.29 -4.51 9.28
C PHE A 93 5.01 -3.01 9.17
N VAL A 94 4.12 -2.58 8.27
CA VAL A 94 3.72 -1.18 8.11
C VAL A 94 3.04 -0.65 9.37
N PHE A 95 2.20 -1.45 10.03
CA PHE A 95 1.66 -1.07 11.34
C PHE A 95 2.74 -0.88 12.39
N TYR A 96 3.71 -1.79 12.47
CA TYR A 96 4.84 -1.62 13.39
C TYR A 96 5.69 -0.39 13.06
N TYR A 97 5.91 -0.11 11.78
CA TYR A 97 6.63 1.07 11.31
C TYR A 97 5.90 2.36 11.70
N ILE A 98 4.59 2.46 11.45
CA ILE A 98 3.77 3.63 11.84
C ILE A 98 3.76 3.80 13.36
N LEU A 99 3.59 2.72 14.13
CA LEU A 99 3.63 2.79 15.59
C LEU A 99 5.00 3.30 16.07
N MET A 100 6.09 2.80 15.50
CA MET A 100 7.44 3.25 15.81
C MET A 100 7.61 4.75 15.53
N GLU A 101 7.15 5.23 14.38
CA GLU A 101 7.19 6.64 13.99
C GLU A 101 6.41 7.52 14.99
N VAL A 102 5.19 7.12 15.36
CA VAL A 102 4.38 7.82 16.36
C VAL A 102 5.05 7.80 17.74
N PHE A 103 5.62 6.67 18.17
CA PHE A 103 6.33 6.61 19.45
C PHE A 103 7.57 7.51 19.47
N MET A 104 8.27 7.62 18.35
CA MET A 104 9.43 8.50 18.23
C MET A 104 9.07 9.96 18.40
N THR A 105 7.91 10.42 17.92
CA THR A 105 7.51 11.83 18.10
C THR A 105 7.38 12.21 19.57
N PHE A 106 7.03 11.28 20.47
CA PHE A 106 6.96 11.52 21.91
C PHE A 106 8.30 11.32 22.65
N TRP A 107 9.12 10.35 22.24
CA TRP A 107 10.31 9.96 23.01
C TRP A 107 11.57 10.76 22.71
N PHE A 108 11.71 11.31 21.50
CA PHE A 108 12.93 12.04 21.12
C PHE A 108 12.61 13.49 20.74
N PRO A 109 13.57 14.42 20.89
CA PRO A 109 13.42 15.78 20.37
C PRO A 109 13.25 15.79 18.84
N PRO A 110 12.70 16.87 18.26
CA PRO A 110 12.40 16.96 16.84
C PRO A 110 13.64 16.76 15.95
N ASP A 111 14.76 17.37 16.31
CA ASP A 111 16.02 17.35 15.54
C ASP A 111 16.94 16.16 15.91
N SER A 112 16.37 15.00 16.22
CA SER A 112 17.16 13.84 16.62
C SER A 112 17.64 13.05 15.41
N GLN A 113 18.97 12.97 15.23
CA GLN A 113 19.59 12.09 14.22
C GLN A 113 19.14 10.63 14.37
N ILE A 114 18.86 10.18 15.60
CA ILE A 114 18.40 8.82 15.88
C ILE A 114 17.05 8.54 15.22
N LYS A 115 16.12 9.50 15.24
CA LYS A 115 14.82 9.39 14.55
C LYS A 115 15.01 9.27 13.04
N CYS A 116 15.88 10.11 12.49
CA CYS A 116 16.21 10.08 11.07
C CYS A 116 16.72 8.68 10.67
N TYR A 117 17.73 8.15 11.36
CA TYR A 117 18.27 6.83 11.05
C TYR A 117 17.26 5.70 11.20
N LEU A 118 16.47 5.68 12.27
CA LEU A 118 15.48 4.62 12.49
C LEU A 118 14.34 4.66 11.46
N SER A 119 13.87 5.85 11.11
CA SER A 119 12.90 6.06 10.03
C SER A 119 13.46 5.56 8.69
N GLN A 120 14.71 5.92 8.36
CA GLN A 120 15.40 5.43 7.15
C GLN A 120 15.59 3.91 7.14
N CYS A 121 15.92 3.30 8.28
CA CYS A 121 16.00 1.84 8.39
C CYS A 121 14.65 1.18 8.12
N GLY A 122 13.55 1.73 8.66
CA GLY A 122 12.20 1.29 8.38
C GLY A 122 11.85 1.38 6.89
N GLN A 123 12.12 2.53 6.27
CA GLN A 123 11.91 2.76 4.83
C GLN A 123 12.77 1.82 3.96
N PHE A 124 14.01 1.54 4.35
CA PHE A 124 14.88 0.60 3.65
C PHE A 124 14.33 -0.82 3.69
N ILE A 125 13.92 -1.31 4.87
CA ILE A 125 13.31 -2.65 5.00
C ILE A 125 12.01 -2.70 4.17
N LEU A 126 11.18 -1.65 4.23
CA LEU A 126 9.96 -1.55 3.45
C LEU A 126 10.24 -1.59 1.94
N THR A 127 11.33 -0.96 1.50
CA THR A 127 11.79 -0.97 0.09
C THR A 127 12.19 -2.38 -0.35
N LEU A 128 12.92 -3.13 0.49
CA LEU A 128 13.28 -4.51 0.20
C LEU A 128 12.05 -5.41 0.11
N LEU A 129 11.12 -5.30 1.06
CA LEU A 129 9.86 -6.05 1.03
C LEU A 129 9.01 -5.69 -0.19
N THR A 130 8.98 -4.40 -0.55
CA THR A 130 8.23 -3.88 -1.69
C THR A 130 8.79 -4.41 -3.01
N SER A 131 10.10 -4.33 -3.20
CA SER A 131 10.78 -4.83 -4.40
C SER A 131 10.70 -6.36 -4.53
N LEU A 132 10.83 -7.11 -3.43
CA LEU A 132 10.83 -8.56 -3.49
C LEU A 132 9.44 -9.18 -3.72
N TYR A 133 8.38 -8.55 -3.18
CA TYR A 133 7.06 -9.17 -3.14
C TYR A 133 5.94 -8.25 -3.62
N LEU A 134 5.90 -7.01 -3.14
CA LEU A 134 4.73 -6.14 -3.30
C LEU A 134 4.52 -5.71 -4.75
N MET A 135 5.59 -5.44 -5.50
CA MET A 135 5.51 -5.11 -6.93
C MET A 135 4.87 -6.25 -7.75
N GLY A 136 5.20 -7.51 -7.46
CA GLY A 136 4.58 -8.66 -8.13
C GLY A 136 3.10 -8.80 -7.76
N ILE A 137 2.76 -8.60 -6.48
CA ILE A 137 1.38 -8.66 -5.98
C ILE A 137 0.53 -7.55 -6.61
N ALA A 138 1.04 -6.33 -6.72
CA ALA A 138 0.34 -5.18 -7.30
C ALA A 138 -0.10 -5.43 -8.75
N ASN A 139 0.71 -6.17 -9.51
CA ASN A 139 0.44 -6.43 -10.92
C ASN A 139 -0.41 -7.69 -11.16
N THR A 140 -0.40 -8.65 -10.23
CA THR A 140 -0.99 -9.97 -10.43
C THR A 140 -2.19 -10.27 -9.55
N CYS A 141 -2.45 -9.48 -8.52
CA CYS A 141 -3.55 -9.67 -7.58
C CYS A 141 -4.46 -8.43 -7.51
N ALA A 142 -5.72 -8.63 -7.19
CA ALA A 142 -6.70 -7.57 -6.96
C ALA A 142 -7.55 -7.84 -5.70
N ILE A 143 -8.13 -6.76 -5.17
CA ILE A 143 -9.15 -6.77 -4.13
C ILE A 143 -10.44 -6.19 -4.75
N PHE A 144 -11.56 -6.85 -4.49
CA PHE A 144 -12.87 -6.39 -4.91
C PHE A 144 -13.50 -5.58 -3.77
N TYR A 145 -13.20 -4.28 -3.76
CA TYR A 145 -13.72 -3.36 -2.76
C TYR A 145 -15.25 -3.30 -2.83
N ASN A 146 -15.86 -3.05 -1.68
CA ASN A 146 -17.29 -2.82 -1.53
C ASN A 146 -17.52 -1.42 -0.93
N TRP A 147 -18.77 -1.12 -0.57
CA TRP A 147 -19.19 0.16 0.00
C TRP A 147 -18.41 0.60 1.26
N LEU A 148 -17.73 -0.31 1.98
CA LEU A 148 -16.92 -0.01 3.18
C LEU A 148 -15.77 0.97 2.90
N ILE A 149 -15.34 1.14 1.64
CA ILE A 149 -14.37 2.19 1.32
C ILE A 149 -14.88 3.60 1.67
N ILE A 150 -16.19 3.83 1.52
CA ILE A 150 -16.83 5.13 1.77
C ILE A 150 -16.72 5.55 3.25
N PRO A 151 -17.17 4.75 4.24
CA PRO A 151 -17.01 5.11 5.64
C PRO A 151 -15.54 5.21 6.05
N THR A 152 -14.63 4.39 5.50
CA THR A 152 -13.18 4.54 5.75
C THR A 152 -12.69 5.93 5.32
N THR A 153 -13.03 6.37 4.11
CA THR A 153 -12.65 7.70 3.62
C THR A 153 -13.24 8.84 4.46
N ILE A 154 -14.48 8.70 4.96
CA ILE A 154 -15.11 9.69 5.84
C ILE A 154 -14.37 9.77 7.18
N ILE A 155 -14.04 8.63 7.78
CA ILE A 155 -13.30 8.56 9.04
C ILE A 155 -11.91 9.18 8.87
N ASP A 156 -11.20 8.84 7.80
CA ASP A 156 -9.89 9.41 7.50
C ASP A 156 -9.95 10.92 7.31
N GLY A 157 -10.95 11.42 6.57
CA GLY A 157 -11.17 12.86 6.40
C GLY A 157 -11.43 13.58 7.72
N ALA A 158 -12.27 13.00 8.59
CA ALA A 158 -12.54 13.55 9.92
C ALA A 158 -11.28 13.57 10.80
N MET A 159 -10.48 12.50 10.77
CA MET A 159 -9.24 12.42 11.54
C MET A 159 -8.19 13.41 11.03
N CYS A 160 -8.04 13.55 9.71
CA CYS A 160 -7.16 14.56 9.11
C CYS A 160 -7.57 16.00 9.50
N TYR A 161 -8.87 16.26 9.57
CA TYR A 161 -9.39 17.54 10.07
C TYR A 161 -9.06 17.74 11.55
N LEU A 162 -9.28 16.75 12.41
CA LEU A 162 -8.92 16.84 13.83
C LEU A 162 -7.41 17.06 14.02
N LEU A 163 -6.56 16.38 13.25
CA LEU A 163 -5.12 16.62 13.27
C LEU A 163 -4.78 18.05 12.88
N SER A 164 -5.47 18.66 11.91
CA SER A 164 -5.24 20.06 11.54
C SER A 164 -5.55 21.06 12.67
N LEU A 165 -6.36 20.67 13.66
CA LEU A 165 -6.72 21.52 14.80
C LEU A 165 -5.77 21.35 15.99
N TYR A 166 -5.25 20.14 16.22
CA TYR A 166 -4.54 19.78 17.46
C TYR A 166 -3.11 19.30 17.28
N ALA A 167 -2.69 18.94 16.06
CA ALA A 167 -1.37 18.39 15.85
C ALA A 167 -0.29 19.47 15.79
N ILE A 168 0.93 19.05 16.10
CA ILE A 168 2.14 19.86 15.94
C ILE A 168 2.30 20.18 14.42
N PRO A 169 2.30 21.46 14.00
CA PRO A 169 2.27 21.85 12.59
C PRO A 169 3.39 21.22 11.75
N GLU A 170 4.58 21.09 12.33
CA GLU A 170 5.78 20.55 11.70
C GLU A 170 5.60 19.09 11.26
N TYR A 171 4.72 18.33 11.94
CA TYR A 171 4.47 16.92 11.68
C TYR A 171 3.10 16.64 11.06
N LEU A 172 2.31 17.69 10.81
CA LEU A 172 0.91 17.55 10.38
C LEU A 172 0.77 16.67 9.13
N GLY A 173 1.61 16.90 8.10
CA GLY A 173 1.58 16.10 6.88
C GLY A 173 1.92 14.62 7.11
N ALA A 174 2.90 14.34 7.98
CA ALA A 174 3.27 12.97 8.33
C ALA A 174 2.15 12.27 9.12
N TYR A 175 1.55 12.94 10.10
CA TYR A 175 0.43 12.39 10.87
C TYR A 175 -0.79 12.08 10.00
N GLN A 176 -1.16 13.01 9.11
CA GLN A 176 -2.26 12.81 8.17
C GLN A 176 -1.97 11.61 7.24
N PHE A 177 -0.73 11.48 6.78
CA PHE A 177 -0.35 10.37 5.93
C PHE A 177 -0.34 9.03 6.68
N TRP A 178 0.18 8.99 7.91
CA TRP A 178 0.18 7.77 8.73
C TRP A 178 -1.22 7.30 9.10
N ILE A 179 -2.14 8.22 9.43
CA ILE A 179 -3.51 7.83 9.79
C ILE A 179 -4.27 7.25 8.60
N ILE A 180 -4.16 7.87 7.42
CA ILE A 180 -4.75 7.33 6.19
C ILE A 180 -4.13 5.97 5.85
N THR A 181 -2.80 5.88 5.90
CA THR A 181 -2.10 4.62 5.61
C THR A 181 -2.55 3.50 6.56
N PHE A 182 -2.68 3.80 7.85
CA PHE A 182 -3.13 2.85 8.86
C PHE A 182 -4.54 2.35 8.56
N SER A 183 -5.49 3.25 8.32
CA SER A 183 -6.89 2.90 8.01
C SER A 183 -7.02 2.08 6.73
N ILE A 184 -6.31 2.46 5.66
CA ILE A 184 -6.31 1.73 4.38
C ILE A 184 -5.66 0.36 4.53
N CYS A 185 -4.56 0.24 5.27
CA CYS A 185 -3.94 -1.04 5.58
C CYS A 185 -4.89 -1.96 6.36
N LEU A 186 -5.65 -1.41 7.31
CA LEU A 186 -6.65 -2.15 8.07
C LEU A 186 -7.82 -2.61 7.19
N LEU A 187 -8.28 -1.73 6.29
CA LEU A 187 -9.31 -2.05 5.31
C LEU A 187 -8.88 -3.20 4.40
N ASP A 188 -7.69 -3.10 3.80
CA ASP A 188 -7.13 -4.14 2.94
C ASP A 188 -6.95 -5.45 3.70
N LEU A 189 -6.43 -5.40 4.93
CA LEU A 189 -6.28 -6.59 5.77
C LEU A 189 -7.63 -7.27 6.00
N TRP A 190 -8.69 -6.50 6.28
CA TRP A 190 -10.03 -7.05 6.42
C TRP A 190 -10.51 -7.74 5.14
N TYR A 191 -10.31 -7.14 3.95
CA TYR A 191 -10.69 -7.77 2.68
C TYR A 191 -9.90 -9.05 2.40
N ILE A 192 -8.58 -8.99 2.57
CA ILE A 192 -7.65 -10.11 2.35
C ILE A 192 -8.04 -11.33 3.19
N TRP A 193 -8.47 -11.12 4.43
CA TRP A 193 -8.83 -12.21 5.35
C TRP A 193 -10.30 -12.62 5.29
N SER A 194 -11.23 -11.71 4.98
CA SER A 194 -12.66 -12.04 4.88
C SER A 194 -13.05 -12.64 3.53
N ARG A 195 -12.40 -12.21 2.43
CA ARG A 195 -12.77 -12.57 1.06
C ARG A 195 -11.63 -13.18 0.25
N GLY A 196 -10.39 -13.01 0.69
CA GLY A 196 -9.21 -13.48 -0.04
C GLY A 196 -8.70 -12.46 -1.07
N LEU A 197 -7.53 -12.78 -1.64
CA LEU A 197 -7.02 -12.10 -2.83
C LEU A 197 -7.55 -12.81 -4.08
N LEU A 198 -7.78 -12.03 -5.13
CA LEU A 198 -8.24 -12.50 -6.43
C LEU A 198 -7.16 -12.22 -7.48
N ASP A 199 -7.25 -12.87 -8.64
CA ASP A 199 -6.35 -12.53 -9.74
C ASP A 199 -6.67 -11.12 -10.26
N SER A 200 -5.64 -10.40 -10.71
CA SER A 200 -5.85 -9.10 -11.35
C SER A 200 -6.48 -9.28 -12.74
N PRO A 201 -7.48 -8.46 -13.14
CA PRO A 201 -8.02 -8.47 -14.50
C PRO A 201 -6.95 -8.23 -15.57
N PHE A 202 -5.89 -7.50 -15.23
CA PHE A 202 -4.75 -7.23 -16.11
C PHE A 202 -3.79 -8.42 -16.25
N TYR A 203 -3.85 -9.38 -15.32
CA TYR A 203 -2.98 -10.54 -15.29
C TYR A 203 -3.61 -11.75 -15.96
N SER A 204 -4.86 -12.10 -15.64
CA SER A 204 -5.51 -13.25 -16.27
C SER A 204 -7.04 -13.26 -16.18
N LEU A 205 -7.71 -12.58 -17.11
CA LEU A 205 -9.16 -12.69 -17.33
C LEU A 205 -9.66 -14.13 -17.54
N PRO A 206 -9.00 -14.98 -18.36
CA PRO A 206 -9.45 -16.36 -18.58
C PRO A 206 -9.45 -17.21 -17.30
N LYS A 207 -8.39 -17.10 -16.47
CA LYS A 207 -8.29 -17.85 -15.21
C LYS A 207 -9.28 -17.34 -14.16
N MET A 208 -9.57 -16.04 -14.16
CA MET A 208 -10.64 -15.48 -13.32
C MET A 208 -12.00 -16.07 -13.67
N TYR A 209 -12.30 -16.26 -14.96
CA TYR A 209 -13.55 -16.89 -15.40
C TYR A 209 -13.62 -18.38 -15.02
N GLU A 210 -12.54 -19.13 -15.27
CA GLU A 210 -12.46 -20.56 -14.91
C GLU A 210 -12.67 -20.81 -13.41
N ARG A 211 -12.23 -19.88 -12.55
CA ARG A 211 -12.42 -19.95 -11.09
C ARG A 211 -13.75 -19.37 -10.61
N GLY A 212 -14.59 -18.84 -11.51
CA GLY A 212 -15.84 -18.16 -11.16
C GLY A 212 -15.61 -16.86 -10.37
N GLU A 213 -14.46 -16.22 -10.54
CA GLU A 213 -14.15 -14.92 -9.92
C GLU A 213 -14.88 -13.77 -10.64
N ILE A 214 -15.26 -13.96 -11.90
CA ILE A 214 -16.07 -13.04 -12.71
C ILE A 214 -17.14 -13.82 -13.50
N ASP A 215 -18.35 -13.27 -13.63
CA ASP A 215 -19.47 -13.93 -14.32
C ASP A 215 -19.50 -13.65 -15.84
N TYR A 216 -18.68 -12.71 -16.32
CA TYR A 216 -18.66 -12.29 -17.72
C TYR A 216 -17.23 -12.32 -18.29
N LEU A 217 -17.02 -13.11 -19.34
CA LEU A 217 -15.85 -12.98 -20.22
C LEU A 217 -16.13 -11.85 -21.21
N PRO A 218 -15.26 -10.82 -21.34
CA PRO A 218 -15.53 -9.71 -22.25
C PRO A 218 -15.56 -10.04 -23.75
N THR A 219 -15.34 -11.29 -24.19
CA THR A 219 -15.18 -11.58 -25.63
C THR A 219 -15.67 -12.95 -26.13
N ILE A 220 -16.43 -13.72 -25.36
CA ILE A 220 -17.09 -14.92 -25.92
C ILE A 220 -18.59 -14.80 -25.67
N PRO A 221 -19.42 -14.52 -26.70
CA PRO A 221 -20.86 -14.57 -26.53
C PRO A 221 -21.22 -15.99 -26.08
N ARG A 222 -21.84 -16.12 -24.90
CA ARG A 222 -22.48 -17.37 -24.53
C ARG A 222 -23.54 -17.64 -25.60
N PRO A 223 -23.58 -18.82 -26.23
CA PRO A 223 -24.81 -19.23 -26.90
C PRO A 223 -25.89 -19.24 -25.82
N LEU A 224 -26.80 -18.28 -25.93
CA LEU A 224 -28.11 -18.39 -25.30
C LEU A 224 -28.65 -19.73 -25.81
N PHE A 225 -29.04 -20.62 -24.90
CA PHE A 225 -29.51 -22.00 -25.12
C PHE A 225 -28.44 -23.10 -25.10
N THR A 226 -28.30 -23.73 -23.92
CA THR A 226 -28.46 -25.19 -23.73
C THR A 226 -29.12 -25.43 -22.39
#